data_AF-I0A0L6-F1
#
_entry.id   AF-I0A0L6-F1
#
_cell.length_a   1.000
_cell.length_b   1.000
_cell.length_c   1.000
_cell.angle_alpha   90.00
_cell.angle_beta   90.00
_cell.angle_gamma   90.00
#
_symmetry.space_group_name_H-M   'P 1'
#
loop_
_entity.id
_entity.type
_entity.pdbx_description
1 polymer ?
#
loop_
_entity_poly.entity_id
_entity_poly.type
_entity_poly.pdbx_seq_one_letter_code
_entity_poly.pdbx_strand_id
1 'polypeptide(L)'
;MKAYKVYSVIILLIVIISPFIIVSSQSSEDVIGTNSTITQLLGEIVYLYDHGVNVSQLVNKLNYAVKLEQEGNITASSLIISQLQENISALMPSAESNYYKIIALKIIEIILLLSIPVLTYVFLPRIYLSIWYRSRRKWLVKKK
;
A
#
# COMPACT_ATOMS: atom_id res chain seq x y z
N MET A 1 -19.67 -10.48 34.62
CA MET A 1 -19.00 -9.34 33.93
C MET A 1 -17.74 -9.69 33.11
N LYS A 2 -17.34 -10.96 32.95
CA LYS A 2 -16.13 -11.33 32.16
C LYS A 2 -16.41 -11.60 30.67
N ALA A 3 -17.58 -12.15 30.34
CA ALA A 3 -17.89 -12.60 28.97
C ALA A 3 -17.99 -11.45 27.95
N TYR A 4 -18.64 -10.33 28.28
CA TYR A 4 -18.78 -9.20 27.35
C TYR A 4 -17.45 -8.51 27.00
N LYS A 5 -16.44 -8.56 27.89
CA LYS A 5 -15.09 -8.06 27.59
C LYS A 5 -14.41 -8.94 26.55
N VAL A 6 -14.62 -10.25 26.59
CA VAL A 6 -14.05 -11.20 25.62
C VAL A 6 -14.71 -11.01 24.24
N TYR A 7 -16.04 -10.89 24.19
CA TYR A 7 -16.75 -10.63 22.93
C TYR A 7 -16.39 -9.28 22.32
N SER A 8 -16.22 -8.24 23.13
CA SER A 8 -15.77 -6.92 22.65
C SER A 8 -14.38 -6.96 22.02
N VAL A 9 -13.45 -7.74 22.56
CA VAL A 9 -12.10 -7.89 21.99
C VAL A 9 -12.14 -8.68 20.68
N ILE A 10 -12.96 -9.74 20.60
CA ILE A 10 -13.11 -10.57 19.39
C ILE A 10 -13.73 -9.76 18.24
N ILE A 11 -14.77 -8.97 18.52
CA ILE A 11 -15.43 -8.12 17.51
C ILE A 11 -14.45 -7.07 16.97
N LEU A 12 -13.65 -6.46 17.85
CA LEU A 12 -12.66 -5.46 17.48
C LEU A 12 -11.54 -6.07 16.60
N LEU A 13 -11.15 -7.33 16.86
CA LEU A 13 -10.22 -8.09 16.03
C LEU A 13 -10.78 -8.39 14.64
N ILE A 14 -12.06 -8.79 14.54
CA ILE A 14 -12.72 -9.08 13.25
C ILE A 14 -12.84 -7.81 12.39
N VAL A 15 -13.17 -6.67 12.99
CA VAL A 15 -13.27 -5.38 12.27
C VAL A 15 -11.89 -4.95 11.72
N ILE A 16 -10.81 -5.18 12.46
CA ILE A 16 -9.43 -4.87 12.02
C ILE A 16 -8.97 -5.78 10.87
N ILE A 17 -9.42 -7.05 10.83
CA ILE A 17 -9.01 -8.00 9.77
C ILE A 17 -9.85 -7.84 8.50
N SER A 18 -11.10 -7.36 8.60
CA SER A 18 -12.01 -7.22 7.46
C SER A 18 -11.50 -6.40 6.26
N PRO A 19 -10.75 -5.28 6.41
CA PRO A 19 -10.23 -4.56 5.25
C PRO A 19 -9.14 -5.33 4.49
N PHE A 20 -8.55 -6.37 5.06
CA PHE A 20 -7.46 -7.12 4.44
C PHE A 20 -7.92 -8.05 3.31
N ILE A 21 -9.22 -8.41 3.27
CA ILE A 21 -9.76 -9.34 2.26
C ILE A 21 -10.07 -8.63 0.94
N ILE A 22 -10.27 -7.31 0.97
CA ILE A 22 -10.84 -6.57 -0.17
C ILE A 22 -9.78 -6.17 -1.22
N VAL A 23 -8.48 -6.23 -0.91
CA VAL A 23 -7.42 -5.70 -1.79
C VAL A 23 -7.04 -6.65 -2.95
N SER A 24 -7.50 -7.90 -2.97
CA SER A 24 -6.97 -8.91 -3.90
C SER A 24 -7.80 -9.17 -5.16
N SER A 25 -8.90 -8.44 -5.40
CA SER A 25 -9.78 -8.71 -6.56
C SER A 25 -9.97 -7.49 -7.45
N GLN A 26 -8.94 -7.14 -8.20
CA GLN A 26 -9.10 -6.36 -9.41
C GLN A 26 -8.52 -7.14 -10.58
N SER A 27 -9.16 -8.27 -10.89
CA SER A 27 -9.03 -8.95 -12.17
C SER A 27 -9.75 -8.09 -13.21
N SER A 28 -8.98 -7.35 -13.99
CA SER A 28 -9.47 -6.55 -15.11
C SER A 28 -10.21 -7.46 -16.10
N GLU A 29 -11.52 -7.25 -16.20
CA GLU A 29 -12.37 -7.84 -17.24
C GLU A 29 -11.97 -7.33 -18.63
N ASP A 30 -11.97 -8.27 -19.58
CA ASP A 30 -11.98 -8.17 -21.04
C ASP A 30 -11.77 -6.80 -21.68
N VAL A 31 -10.54 -6.57 -22.17
CA VAL A 31 -10.31 -5.67 -23.30
C VAL A 31 -10.32 -6.48 -24.59
N ILE A 32 -11.48 -6.39 -25.24
CA ILE A 32 -11.85 -6.80 -26.58
C ILE A 32 -10.68 -6.69 -27.59
N GLY A 33 -10.22 -7.84 -28.09
CA GLY A 33 -9.74 -7.98 -29.48
C GLY A 33 -8.35 -7.47 -29.87
N THR A 34 -7.46 -7.15 -28.95
CA THR A 34 -6.09 -6.68 -29.28
C THR A 34 -5.02 -7.73 -29.04
N ASN A 35 -4.06 -7.81 -29.98
CA ASN A 35 -2.84 -8.61 -30.02
C ASN A 35 -2.39 -9.12 -28.62
N SER A 36 -2.36 -10.44 -28.41
CA SER A 36 -2.12 -11.08 -27.10
C SER A 36 -0.84 -10.60 -26.41
N THR A 37 0.17 -10.20 -27.19
CA THR A 37 1.45 -9.66 -26.70
C THR A 37 1.30 -8.32 -26.00
N ILE A 38 0.44 -7.41 -26.50
CA ILE A 38 0.23 -6.09 -25.88
C ILE A 38 -0.49 -6.24 -24.55
N THR A 39 -1.51 -7.10 -24.49
CA THR A 39 -2.24 -7.39 -23.25
C THR A 39 -1.33 -8.03 -22.21
N GLN A 40 -0.44 -8.94 -22.62
CA GLN A 40 0.55 -9.53 -21.73
C GLN A 40 1.51 -8.48 -21.17
N LEU A 41 2.10 -7.63 -22.02
CA LEU A 41 3.02 -6.58 -21.59
C LEU A 41 2.35 -5.55 -20.68
N LEU A 42 1.07 -5.25 -20.93
CA LEU A 42 0.28 -4.42 -20.03
C LEU A 42 0.13 -5.07 -18.64
N GLY A 43 -0.16 -6.37 -18.58
CA GLY A 43 -0.22 -7.12 -17.34
C GLY A 43 1.11 -7.10 -16.57
N GLU A 44 2.23 -7.28 -17.27
CA GLU A 44 3.57 -7.21 -16.66
C GLU A 44 3.91 -5.80 -16.16
N ILE A 45 3.51 -4.75 -16.89
CA ILE A 45 3.63 -3.35 -16.43
C ILE A 45 2.80 -3.11 -15.17
N VAL A 46 1.56 -3.60 -15.13
CA VAL A 46 0.69 -3.48 -13.95
C VAL A 46 1.32 -4.18 -12.75
N TYR A 47 1.90 -5.36 -12.94
CA TYR A 47 2.65 -6.06 -11.91
C TYR A 47 3.82 -5.23 -11.39
N LEU A 48 4.65 -4.67 -12.28
CA LEU A 48 5.76 -3.80 -11.91
C LEU A 48 5.29 -2.56 -11.12
N TYR A 49 4.16 -1.96 -11.51
CA TYR A 49 3.56 -0.82 -10.81
C TYR A 49 3.12 -1.18 -9.40
N ASP A 50 2.43 -2.31 -9.22
CA ASP A 50 1.98 -2.77 -7.89
C ASP A 50 3.17 -3.08 -6.97
N HIS A 51 4.29 -3.49 -7.56
CA HIS A 51 5.56 -3.74 -6.86
C HIS A 51 6.40 -2.45 -6.69
N GLY A 52 5.82 -1.28 -6.98
CA GLY A 52 6.40 0.04 -6.70
C GLY A 52 7.50 0.48 -7.66
N VAL A 53 7.59 -0.14 -8.84
CA VAL A 53 8.48 0.32 -9.91
C VAL A 53 7.80 1.48 -10.67
N ASN A 54 8.56 2.52 -11.01
CA ASN A 54 8.04 3.59 -11.85
C ASN A 54 7.90 3.11 -13.31
N VAL A 55 6.66 2.88 -13.72
CA VAL A 55 6.33 2.38 -15.07
C VAL A 55 5.97 3.47 -16.08
N SER A 56 6.02 4.75 -15.71
CA SER A 56 5.54 5.85 -16.57
C SER A 56 6.16 5.83 -17.97
N GLN A 57 7.46 5.54 -18.05
CA GLN A 57 8.18 5.44 -19.32
C GLN A 57 7.77 4.18 -20.12
N LEU A 58 7.48 3.07 -19.44
CA LEU A 58 7.03 1.82 -20.08
C LEU A 58 5.62 2.00 -20.66
N VAL A 59 4.70 2.60 -19.89
CA VAL A 59 3.34 2.90 -20.35
C VAL A 59 3.36 3.83 -21.58
N ASN A 60 4.18 4.88 -21.56
CA ASN A 60 4.31 5.79 -22.70
C ASN A 60 4.86 5.09 -23.95
N LYS A 61 5.86 4.21 -23.80
CA LYS A 61 6.40 3.41 -24.91
C LYS A 61 5.38 2.41 -25.46
N LEU A 62 4.62 1.75 -24.58
CA LEU A 62 3.57 0.82 -24.99
C LEU A 62 2.46 1.55 -25.76
N ASN A 63 2.02 2.72 -25.28
CA ASN A 63 1.03 3.54 -25.96
C ASN A 63 1.53 3.98 -27.36
N TYR A 64 2.81 4.33 -27.47
CA TYR A 64 3.41 4.66 -28.76
C TYR A 64 3.46 3.45 -29.71
N ALA A 65 3.77 2.25 -29.21
CA ALA A 65 3.74 1.03 -30.02
C ALA A 65 2.32 0.70 -30.52
N VAL A 66 1.30 0.83 -29.66
CA VAL A 66 -0.12 0.66 -30.04
C VAL A 66 -0.50 1.65 -31.13
N LYS A 67 -0.08 2.91 -31.01
CA LYS A 67 -0.34 3.93 -32.02
C LYS A 67 0.30 3.58 -33.37
N LEU A 68 1.55 3.11 -33.38
CA LEU A 68 2.22 2.67 -34.61
C LEU A 68 1.51 1.49 -35.28
N GLU A 69 0.97 0.56 -34.49
CA GLU A 69 0.19 -0.56 -35.02
C GLU A 69 -1.13 -0.08 -35.65
N GLN A 70 -1.82 0.87 -35.02
CA GLN A 70 -3.02 1.51 -35.56
C GLN A 70 -2.75 2.28 -36.86
N GLU A 71 -1.56 2.87 -36.98
CA GLU A 71 -1.08 3.55 -38.20
C GLU A 71 -0.59 2.57 -39.29
N GLY A 72 -0.62 1.25 -39.03
CA GLY A 72 -0.20 0.20 -39.97
C GLY A 72 1.31 -0.03 -40.02
N ASN A 73 2.10 0.61 -39.15
CA ASN A 73 3.54 0.46 -39.08
C ASN A 73 3.94 -0.68 -38.12
N ILE A 74 3.66 -1.92 -38.56
CA ILE A 74 3.84 -3.13 -37.76
C ILE A 74 5.31 -3.37 -37.38
N THR A 75 6.25 -3.10 -38.29
CA THR A 75 7.69 -3.32 -38.07
C THR A 75 8.27 -2.39 -37.01
N ALA A 76 7.87 -1.11 -37.00
CA ALA A 76 8.31 -0.18 -35.97
C ALA A 76 7.67 -0.53 -34.62
N SER A 77 6.38 -0.91 -34.61
CA SER A 77 5.69 -1.35 -33.40
C SER A 77 6.37 -2.58 -32.78
N SER A 78 6.66 -3.62 -33.58
CA SER A 78 7.26 -4.86 -33.08
C SER A 78 8.64 -4.63 -32.46
N LEU A 79 9.47 -3.75 -33.04
CA LEU A 79 10.77 -3.38 -32.48
C LEU A 79 10.63 -2.73 -31.10
N ILE A 80 9.66 -1.83 -30.93
CA ILE A 80 9.40 -1.17 -29.65
C ILE A 80 8.87 -2.15 -28.62
N ILE A 81 7.99 -3.07 -29.02
CA ILE A 81 7.47 -4.15 -28.18
C ILE A 81 8.61 -5.04 -27.69
N SER A 82 9.54 -5.45 -28.55
CA SER A 82 10.70 -6.26 -28.15
C SER A 82 11.59 -5.52 -27.15
N GLN A 83 11.88 -4.24 -27.39
CA GLN A 83 12.63 -3.42 -26.43
C GLN A 83 11.89 -3.28 -25.09
N LEU A 84 10.57 -3.17 -25.12
CA LEU A 84 9.75 -3.06 -23.92
C LEU A 84 9.86 -4.35 -23.08
N GLN A 85 9.80 -5.51 -23.74
CA GLN A 85 9.91 -6.82 -23.11
C GLN A 85 11.27 -7.03 -22.43
N GLU A 86 12.36 -6.60 -23.08
CA GLU A 86 13.70 -6.62 -22.46
C GLU A 86 13.78 -5.71 -21.23
N ASN A 87 13.26 -4.49 -21.33
CA ASN A 87 13.26 -3.54 -20.21
C ASN A 87 12.45 -4.07 -19.02
N ILE A 88 11.28 -4.66 -19.27
CA ILE A 88 10.43 -5.27 -18.24
C ILE A 88 11.15 -6.44 -17.58
N SER A 89 11.76 -7.32 -18.38
CA SER A 89 12.51 -8.48 -17.88
C SER A 89 13.68 -8.06 -16.99
N ALA A 90 14.36 -6.96 -17.33
CA ALA A 90 15.44 -6.40 -16.50
C ALA A 90 14.93 -5.76 -15.19
N LEU A 91 13.70 -5.24 -15.18
CA LEU A 91 13.10 -4.60 -14.01
C LEU A 91 12.41 -5.58 -13.05
N MET A 92 12.01 -6.76 -13.54
CA MET A 92 11.28 -7.77 -12.77
C MET A 92 11.99 -8.18 -11.47
N PRO A 93 13.32 -8.47 -11.45
CA PRO A 93 14.00 -8.84 -10.20
C PRO A 93 14.05 -7.70 -9.18
N SER A 94 14.12 -6.45 -9.66
CA SER A 94 14.13 -5.28 -8.79
C SER A 94 12.75 -5.04 -8.16
N ALA A 95 11.68 -5.39 -8.87
CA ALA A 95 10.30 -5.25 -8.42
C ALA A 95 10.03 -6.07 -7.15
N GLU A 96 10.45 -7.34 -7.11
CA GLU A 96 10.28 -8.19 -5.93
C GLU A 96 10.98 -7.59 -4.70
N SER A 97 12.22 -7.10 -4.87
CA SER A 97 12.97 -6.49 -3.77
C SER A 97 12.30 -5.22 -3.22
N ASN A 98 11.62 -4.46 -4.07
CA ASN A 98 10.91 -3.24 -3.70
C ASN A 98 9.58 -3.55 -3.02
N TYR A 99 8.89 -4.60 -3.47
CA TYR A 99 7.63 -5.04 -2.88
C TYR A 99 7.77 -5.38 -1.38
N TYR A 100 8.81 -6.13 -1.00
CA TYR A 100 9.05 -6.42 0.42
C TYR A 100 9.31 -5.16 1.25
N LYS A 101 10.01 -4.16 0.69
CA LYS A 101 10.23 -2.87 1.37
C LYS A 101 8.93 -2.11 1.56
N ILE A 102 8.07 -2.08 0.54
CA ILE A 102 6.77 -1.40 0.59
C ILE A 102 5.87 -2.07 1.63
N ILE A 103 5.81 -3.41 1.64
CA ILE A 103 5.07 -4.15 2.67
C ILE A 103 5.62 -3.84 4.06
N ALA A 104 6.94 -3.87 4.25
CA ALA A 104 7.55 -3.59 5.54
C ALA A 104 7.17 -2.19 6.06
N LEU A 105 7.20 -1.18 5.19
CA LEU A 105 6.76 0.18 5.54
C LEU A 105 5.27 0.23 5.90
N LYS A 106 4.41 -0.44 5.12
CA LYS A 106 2.97 -0.52 5.42
C LYS A 106 2.71 -1.20 6.77
N ILE A 107 3.42 -2.27 7.08
CA ILE A 107 3.30 -2.97 8.38
C ILE A 107 3.71 -2.05 9.52
N ILE A 108 4.83 -1.33 9.38
CA ILE A 108 5.29 -0.37 10.40
C ILE A 108 4.23 0.71 10.64
N GLU A 109 3.64 1.25 9.57
CA GLU A 109 2.57 2.26 9.67
C GLU A 109 1.35 1.71 10.43
N ILE A 110 0.92 0.49 10.12
CA ILE A 110 -0.19 -0.18 10.82
C ILE A 110 0.13 -0.40 12.30
N ILE A 111 1.34 -0.86 12.64
CA ILE A 111 1.77 -1.03 14.03
C ILE A 111 1.75 0.31 14.77
N LEU A 112 2.22 1.38 14.13
CA LEU A 112 2.23 2.72 14.70
C LEU A 112 0.80 3.19 14.97
N LEU A 113 -0.11 3.00 14.02
CA LEU A 113 -1.52 3.37 14.19
C LEU A 113 -2.20 2.58 15.33
N LEU A 114 -1.95 1.27 15.40
CA LEU A 114 -2.43 0.40 16.49
C LEU A 114 -1.82 0.74 17.84
N SER A 115 -0.63 1.36 17.86
CA SER A 115 0.01 1.79 19.10
C SER A 115 -0.65 3.02 19.71
N ILE A 116 -1.35 3.86 18.93
CA ILE A 116 -1.93 5.13 19.41
C ILE A 116 -2.89 4.91 20.59
N PRO A 117 -3.90 4.02 20.55
CA PRO A 117 -4.80 3.83 21.67
C PRO A 117 -4.10 3.26 22.92
N VAL A 118 -3.13 2.36 22.71
CA VAL A 118 -2.35 1.75 23.81
C VAL A 118 -1.47 2.79 24.49
N LEU A 119 -0.75 3.59 23.70
CA LEU A 119 0.07 4.69 24.19
C LEU A 119 -0.79 5.72 24.92
N THR A 120 -1.93 6.09 24.35
CA THR A 120 -2.87 7.03 24.98
C THR A 120 -3.34 6.49 26.34
N TYR A 121 -3.76 5.23 26.41
CA TYR A 121 -4.24 4.65 27.67
C TYR A 121 -3.16 4.57 28.76
N VAL A 122 -1.92 4.27 28.38
CA VAL A 122 -0.81 4.09 29.34
C VAL A 122 -0.18 5.43 29.75
N PHE A 123 0.07 6.33 28.81
CA PHE A 123 0.81 7.56 29.05
C PHE A 123 -0.07 8.71 29.54
N LEU A 124 -1.32 8.81 29.07
CA LEU A 124 -2.19 9.95 29.39
C LEU A 124 -2.50 10.06 30.90
N PRO A 125 -2.77 8.97 31.66
CA PRO A 125 -2.95 9.06 33.12
C PRO A 125 -1.71 9.58 33.85
N ARG A 126 -0.52 9.15 33.42
CA ARG A 126 0.75 9.57 34.04
C ARG A 126 1.06 11.03 33.73
N ILE A 127 0.91 11.43 32.46
CA ILE A 127 1.11 12.82 32.03
C ILE A 127 0.11 13.75 32.74
N TYR A 128 -1.15 13.33 32.82
CA TYR A 128 -2.20 14.06 33.55
C TYR A 128 -1.81 14.29 35.01
N LEU A 129 -1.40 13.24 35.73
CA LEU A 129 -0.95 13.35 37.11
C LEU A 129 0.26 14.28 37.25
N SER A 130 1.27 14.14 36.39
CA SER A 130 2.45 15.01 36.42
C SER A 130 2.10 16.49 36.24
N ILE A 131 1.21 16.80 35.28
CA ILE A 131 0.72 18.16 35.04
C ILE A 131 -0.09 18.67 36.25
N TRP A 132 -0.97 17.82 36.79
CA TRP A 132 -1.80 18.16 37.94
C TRP A 132 -0.96 18.48 39.19
N TYR A 133 0.02 17.64 39.51
CA TYR A 133 0.95 17.88 40.62
C TYR A 133 1.76 19.16 40.43
N ARG A 134 2.26 19.40 39.21
CA ARG A 134 3.02 20.63 38.93
C ARG A 134 2.16 21.89 39.09
N SER A 135 0.89 21.83 38.69
CA SER A 135 -0.06 22.94 38.83
C SER A 135 -0.46 23.22 40.30
N ARG A 136 -0.63 22.17 41.11
CA ARG A 136 -1.05 22.29 42.53
C ARG A 136 0.07 22.66 43.51
N ARG A 137 1.35 22.63 43.13
CA ARG A 137 2.49 22.97 44.03
C ARG A 137 2.46 24.38 44.62
N LYS A 138 1.62 25.30 44.13
CA LYS A 138 1.51 26.68 44.65
C LYS A 138 0.39 26.89 45.70
N TRP A 139 -0.35 25.85 46.07
CA TRP A 139 -1.40 25.97 47.07
C TRP A 139 -0.80 25.92 48.48
N LEU A 140 -0.31 27.07 48.97
CA LEU A 140 0.06 27.27 50.36
C LEU A 140 -1.21 27.25 51.22
N VAL A 141 -1.42 26.16 51.96
CA VAL A 141 -2.51 26.08 52.94
C VAL A 141 -2.19 27.01 54.09
N LYS A 142 -2.95 28.09 54.22
CA LYS A 142 -2.91 28.97 55.40
C LYS A 142 -3.38 28.16 56.61
N LYS A 143 -2.48 27.85 57.54
CA LYS A 143 -2.87 27.27 58.83
C LYS A 143 -3.63 28.32 59.64
N LYS A 144 -4.76 27.90 60.22
CA LYS A 144 -5.55 28.67 61.18
C LYS A 144 -4.88 28.63 62.54
#